data_AF-A0A9P6NGG0-F1
#
_entry.id   AF-A0A9P6NGG0-F1
#
_cell.length_a   1.000
_cell.length_b   1.000
_cell.length_c   1.000
_cell.angle_alpha   90.00
_cell.angle_beta   90.00
_cell.angle_gamma   90.00
#
_symmetry.space_group_name_H-M   'P 1'
#
loop_
_entity.id
_entity.type
_entity.pdbx_description
1 polymer ?
#
loop_
_entity_poly.entity_id
_entity_poly.type
_entity_poly.pdbx_seq_one_letter_code
_entity_poly.pdbx_strand_id
1 'polypeptide(L)'
;MRRKVVRKLDFRTIPILSLLYLACFIDRTNIGNAKIAGLENDLGLTGIRYNISIAVFFVTYIIVEIPSNHLMRRFGAKAWLPVLVCGWGLFEGGLLPGMILHLSTLYRKDELQFRIGCLFSCAALSGAFGGLLAYGIESMNGVGGKPAWAWIFILEGLGTIVIALLSWCFLFSSISSATFLTLEEKTFQDNVPSDKRLSSFSTGPAVEAFEFYEVKRGLLEPQAWIIGLASMFLFIGLYSFSFFLVIAVAFLSDKFKLRGPIILALLPITIVGYIIAIMAEDPKIRYASVFLMAAGIYPSAPGFFTLLPNNTSGMTKRATVTALQIMIMNVSGFIAPFLYTTDSAPRFVRGHTIALVCICFSWALTACNVLYCLRENRARKAGLRNVLAEDYYRQVNEGKTRAPIGDRDPNFLFTL
;
A
#
# COMPACT_ATOMS: atom_id res chain seq x y z
N MET A 1 -35.51 23.91 16.35
CA MET A 1 -34.41 24.73 15.79
C MET A 1 -33.20 23.90 15.37
N ARG A 2 -32.55 23.13 16.27
CA ARG A 2 -31.37 22.29 15.98
C ARG A 2 -31.43 21.45 14.70
N ARG A 3 -32.48 20.64 14.52
CA ARG A 3 -32.63 19.80 13.32
C ARG A 3 -32.62 20.62 12.01
N LYS A 4 -33.10 21.86 12.04
CA LYS A 4 -33.08 22.76 10.87
C LYS A 4 -31.65 23.24 10.59
N VAL A 5 -30.92 23.66 11.63
CA VAL A 5 -29.51 24.09 11.53
C VAL A 5 -28.61 22.95 11.06
N VAL A 6 -28.74 21.77 11.67
CA VAL A 6 -27.97 20.58 11.30
C VAL A 6 -28.25 20.16 9.86
N ARG A 7 -29.51 20.19 9.41
CA ARG A 7 -29.83 19.93 7.99
C ARG A 7 -29.20 20.96 7.05
N LYS A 8 -29.17 22.25 7.43
CA LYS A 8 -28.50 23.29 6.64
C LYS A 8 -26.99 23.04 6.54
N LEU A 9 -26.36 22.63 7.65
CA LEU A 9 -24.95 22.25 7.68
C LEU A 9 -24.69 21.00 6.83
N ASP A 10 -25.51 19.95 7.00
CA ASP A 10 -25.38 18.69 6.27
C ASP A 10 -25.45 18.94 4.78
N PHE A 11 -26.43 19.73 4.33
CA PHE A 11 -26.66 20.04 2.93
C PHE A 11 -25.50 20.82 2.29
N ARG A 12 -24.72 21.56 3.08
CA ARG A 12 -23.59 22.37 2.60
C ARG A 12 -22.27 21.60 2.65
N THR A 13 -21.97 20.93 3.76
CA THR A 13 -20.64 20.37 4.03
C THR A 13 -20.50 18.93 3.55
N ILE A 14 -21.49 18.07 3.81
CA ILE A 14 -21.36 16.63 3.56
C ILE A 14 -21.24 16.31 2.06
N PRO A 15 -22.07 16.88 1.15
CA PRO A 15 -21.92 16.63 -0.27
C PRO A 15 -20.53 16.96 -0.81
N ILE A 16 -19.93 18.04 -0.34
CA ILE A 16 -18.66 18.56 -0.89
C ILE A 16 -17.47 17.72 -0.44
N LEU A 17 -17.42 17.36 0.85
CA LEU A 17 -16.40 16.44 1.36
C LEU A 17 -16.56 15.05 0.74
N SER A 18 -17.79 14.61 0.54
CA SER A 18 -18.11 13.34 -0.13
C SER A 18 -17.62 13.36 -1.58
N LEU A 19 -17.85 14.46 -2.31
CA LEU A 19 -17.38 14.64 -3.68
C LEU A 19 -15.86 14.68 -3.78
N LEU A 20 -15.17 15.38 -2.86
CA LEU A 20 -13.71 15.40 -2.79
C LEU A 20 -13.12 14.00 -2.58
N TYR A 21 -13.67 13.26 -1.62
CA TYR A 21 -13.20 11.91 -1.31
C TYR A 21 -13.49 10.93 -2.44
N LEU A 22 -14.67 11.04 -3.06
CA LEU A 22 -15.07 10.27 -4.23
C LEU A 22 -14.13 10.53 -5.42
N ALA A 23 -13.83 11.80 -5.73
CA ALA A 23 -12.94 12.17 -6.83
C ALA A 23 -11.54 11.58 -6.67
N CYS A 24 -10.94 11.67 -5.47
CA CYS A 24 -9.62 11.10 -5.19
C CYS A 24 -9.56 9.58 -5.41
N PHE A 25 -10.62 8.85 -5.07
CA PHE A 25 -10.69 7.40 -5.32
C PHE A 25 -10.94 7.06 -6.78
N ILE A 26 -11.76 7.86 -7.48
CA ILE A 26 -11.99 7.70 -8.91
C ILE A 26 -10.65 7.85 -9.65
N ASP A 27 -9.87 8.89 -9.36
CA ASP A 27 -8.57 9.15 -9.98
C ASP A 27 -7.60 7.95 -9.93
N ARG A 28 -7.60 7.19 -8.82
CA ARG A 28 -6.79 5.97 -8.69
C ARG A 28 -7.20 4.84 -9.63
N THR A 29 -8.47 4.79 -10.01
CA THR A 29 -9.05 3.74 -10.86
C THR A 29 -9.06 4.10 -12.35
N ASN A 30 -8.78 5.36 -12.70
CA ASN A 30 -8.94 5.89 -14.05
C ASN A 30 -8.14 5.18 -15.13
N ILE A 31 -6.93 4.72 -14.81
CA ILE A 31 -6.13 3.99 -15.78
C ILE A 31 -6.77 2.66 -16.20
N GLY A 32 -7.55 2.04 -15.29
CA GLY A 32 -8.35 0.84 -15.58
C GLY A 32 -9.60 1.17 -16.40
N ASN A 33 -10.29 2.26 -16.07
CA ASN A 33 -11.48 2.69 -16.81
C ASN A 33 -11.16 3.17 -18.23
N ALA A 34 -10.07 3.93 -18.39
CA ALA A 34 -9.59 4.41 -19.68
C ALA A 34 -9.32 3.24 -20.64
N LYS A 35 -8.79 2.12 -20.12
CA LYS A 35 -8.62 0.88 -20.89
C LYS A 35 -9.92 0.43 -21.55
N ILE A 36 -10.99 0.37 -20.75
CA ILE A 36 -12.31 -0.08 -21.19
C ILE A 36 -12.84 0.87 -22.27
N ALA A 37 -12.64 2.18 -22.10
CA ALA A 37 -13.10 3.23 -23.02
C ALA A 37 -12.29 3.37 -24.33
N GLY A 38 -11.63 2.32 -24.78
CA GLY A 38 -10.95 2.32 -26.09
C GLY A 38 -9.56 2.97 -26.12
N LEU A 39 -8.97 3.35 -24.96
CA LEU A 39 -7.55 3.75 -24.86
C LEU A 39 -6.64 2.78 -25.60
N GLU A 40 -6.96 1.48 -25.52
CA GLU A 40 -6.20 0.45 -26.21
C GLU A 40 -6.29 0.58 -27.73
N ASN A 41 -7.48 0.84 -28.28
CA ASN A 41 -7.69 0.90 -29.72
C ASN A 41 -7.15 2.20 -30.33
N ASP A 42 -7.39 3.34 -29.67
CA ASP A 42 -7.08 4.68 -30.21
C ASP A 42 -5.57 4.98 -30.21
N LEU A 43 -4.85 4.50 -29.20
CA LEU A 43 -3.39 4.57 -29.18
C LEU A 43 -2.75 3.42 -29.99
N GLY A 44 -3.56 2.57 -30.64
CA GLY A 44 -3.08 1.38 -31.32
C GLY A 44 -2.33 0.42 -30.39
N LEU A 45 -2.69 0.39 -29.11
CA LEU A 45 -2.17 -0.52 -28.09
C LEU A 45 -2.84 -1.90 -28.25
N THR A 46 -2.64 -2.52 -29.40
CA THR A 46 -3.13 -3.87 -29.69
C THR A 46 -2.46 -4.93 -28.80
N GLY A 47 -3.26 -5.86 -28.26
CA GLY A 47 -2.80 -7.05 -27.54
C GLY A 47 -2.18 -6.73 -26.19
N ILE A 48 -0.86 -6.85 -26.10
CA ILE A 48 -0.08 -6.78 -24.85
C ILE A 48 0.35 -5.33 -24.51
N ARG A 49 0.23 -4.39 -25.46
CA ARG A 49 0.79 -3.02 -25.35
C ARG A 49 0.26 -2.20 -24.17
N TYR A 50 -1.00 -2.30 -23.79
CA TYR A 50 -1.51 -1.64 -22.58
C TYR A 50 -0.88 -2.17 -21.31
N ASN A 51 -0.79 -3.50 -21.22
CA ASN A 51 -0.11 -4.14 -20.11
C ASN A 51 1.39 -3.75 -20.12
N ILE A 52 2.03 -3.53 -21.29
CA ILE A 52 3.39 -2.95 -21.38
C ILE A 52 3.43 -1.54 -20.75
N SER A 53 2.45 -0.68 -21.00
CA SER A 53 2.39 0.65 -20.39
C SER A 53 2.32 0.59 -18.86
N ILE A 54 1.53 -0.33 -18.30
CA ILE A 54 1.53 -0.60 -16.86
C ILE A 54 2.89 -1.13 -16.42
N ALA A 55 3.48 -2.03 -17.22
CA ALA A 55 4.75 -2.66 -16.91
C ALA A 55 5.94 -1.68 -16.91
N VAL A 56 5.86 -0.57 -17.68
CA VAL A 56 6.88 0.49 -17.71
C VAL A 56 7.04 1.18 -16.35
N PHE A 57 5.98 1.29 -15.53
CA PHE A 57 6.11 1.78 -14.16
C PHE A 57 7.01 0.88 -13.31
N PHE A 58 7.01 -0.43 -13.55
CA PHE A 58 7.93 -1.35 -12.86
C PHE A 58 9.37 -1.21 -13.33
N VAL A 59 9.61 -0.80 -14.59
CA VAL A 59 10.96 -0.53 -15.09
C VAL A 59 11.61 0.63 -14.34
N THR A 60 10.87 1.70 -14.05
CA THR A 60 11.41 2.82 -13.28
C THR A 60 11.71 2.41 -11.84
N TYR A 61 10.86 1.61 -11.19
CA TYR A 61 11.17 1.02 -9.88
C TYR A 61 12.46 0.19 -9.92
N ILE A 62 12.59 -0.70 -10.91
CA ILE A 62 13.76 -1.58 -11.10
C ILE A 62 15.06 -0.76 -11.21
N ILE A 63 15.07 0.30 -12.02
CA ILE A 63 16.26 1.13 -12.25
C ILE A 63 16.64 1.94 -11.00
N VAL A 64 15.65 2.45 -10.27
CA VAL A 64 15.87 3.36 -9.13
C VAL A 64 16.19 2.62 -7.84
N GLU A 65 15.87 1.33 -7.72
CA GLU A 65 16.06 0.51 -6.50
C GLU A 65 17.52 0.49 -6.01
N ILE A 66 18.47 0.20 -6.90
CA ILE A 66 19.91 0.12 -6.56
C ILE A 66 20.50 1.49 -6.23
N PRO A 67 20.30 2.55 -7.06
CA PRO A 67 20.70 3.91 -6.72
C PRO A 67 20.12 4.36 -5.38
N SER A 68 18.83 4.16 -5.13
CA SER A 68 18.16 4.58 -3.89
C SER A 68 18.80 3.94 -2.65
N ASN A 69 19.10 2.64 -2.70
CA ASN A 69 19.79 1.96 -1.60
C ASN A 69 21.24 2.43 -1.42
N HIS A 70 21.91 2.88 -2.48
CA HIS A 70 23.22 3.51 -2.36
C HIS A 70 23.14 4.94 -1.79
N LEU A 71 22.11 5.71 -2.16
CA LEU A 71 21.81 6.99 -1.52
C LEU A 71 21.53 6.81 -0.02
N MET A 72 20.80 5.77 0.36
CA MET A 72 20.58 5.43 1.77
C MET A 72 21.89 5.15 2.52
N ARG A 73 22.90 4.58 1.87
CA ARG A 73 24.24 4.43 2.45
C ARG A 73 24.96 5.78 2.59
N ARG A 74 24.82 6.68 1.61
CA ARG A 74 25.52 7.98 1.59
C ARG A 74 24.94 8.98 2.59
N PHE A 75 23.61 9.10 2.61
CA PHE A 75 22.89 10.03 3.50
C PHE A 75 22.52 9.40 4.84
N GLY A 76 22.65 8.08 4.96
CA GLY A 76 22.24 7.31 6.14
C GLY A 76 20.73 7.10 6.19
N ALA A 77 20.31 5.95 6.74
CA ALA A 77 18.90 5.61 6.91
C ALA A 77 18.12 6.65 7.73
N LYS A 78 18.80 7.32 8.67
CA LYS A 78 18.23 8.38 9.52
C LYS A 78 17.74 9.61 8.74
N ALA A 79 18.39 9.96 7.62
CA ALA A 79 18.01 11.11 6.80
C ALA A 79 17.20 10.67 5.58
N TRP A 80 17.55 9.55 4.95
CA TRP A 80 16.93 9.12 3.69
C TRP A 80 15.52 8.54 3.86
N LEU A 81 15.28 7.67 4.86
CA LEU A 81 13.96 7.08 5.06
C LEU A 81 12.90 8.14 5.39
N PRO A 82 13.15 9.13 6.27
CA PRO A 82 12.19 10.21 6.49
C PRO A 82 11.94 11.06 5.26
N VAL A 83 12.94 11.34 4.42
CA VAL A 83 12.72 12.11 3.17
C VAL A 83 11.76 11.39 2.23
N LEU A 84 11.93 10.07 2.06
CA LEU A 84 11.02 9.27 1.24
C LEU A 84 9.59 9.24 1.80
N VAL A 85 9.46 9.02 3.12
CA VAL A 85 8.15 8.98 3.80
C VAL A 85 7.48 10.35 3.82
N CYS A 86 8.23 11.42 4.07
CA CYS A 86 7.73 12.79 4.06
C CYS A 86 7.31 13.21 2.65
N GLY A 87 8.07 12.83 1.61
CA GLY A 87 7.70 13.12 0.23
C GLY A 87 6.34 12.53 -0.13
N TRP A 88 6.13 11.24 0.15
CA TRP A 88 4.83 10.58 -0.10
C TRP A 88 3.72 11.10 0.83
N GLY A 89 4.00 11.19 2.13
CA GLY A 89 3.05 11.59 3.16
C GLY A 89 2.56 13.03 3.02
N LEU A 90 3.40 13.95 2.52
CA LEU A 90 3.05 15.35 2.29
C LEU A 90 1.92 15.50 1.28
N PHE A 91 1.89 14.65 0.24
CA PHE A 91 0.91 14.77 -0.82
C PHE A 91 -0.37 13.97 -0.55
N GLU A 92 -0.32 12.89 0.22
CA GLU A 92 -1.45 11.96 0.36
C GLU A 92 -2.04 11.87 1.79
N GLY A 93 -1.21 12.01 2.83
CA GLY A 93 -1.57 11.58 4.19
C GLY A 93 -2.63 12.44 4.91
N GLY A 94 -2.78 13.71 4.53
CA GLY A 94 -3.60 14.67 5.26
C GLY A 94 -5.10 14.64 4.95
N LEU A 95 -5.51 14.06 3.83
CA LEU A 95 -6.86 14.27 3.30
C LEU A 95 -7.96 13.68 4.21
N LEU A 96 -7.90 12.38 4.51
CA LEU A 96 -8.95 11.70 5.29
C LEU A 96 -9.00 12.18 6.77
N PRO A 97 -7.88 12.26 7.51
CA PRO A 97 -7.89 12.81 8.87
C PRO A 97 -8.34 14.27 8.91
N GLY A 98 -7.94 15.08 7.91
CA GLY A 98 -8.34 16.48 7.79
C GLY A 98 -9.85 16.65 7.63
N MET A 99 -10.50 15.82 6.80
CA MET A 99 -11.96 15.85 6.65
C MET A 99 -12.70 15.43 7.93
N ILE A 100 -12.21 14.40 8.63
CA ILE A 100 -12.82 13.93 9.89
C ILE A 100 -12.69 15.02 10.97
N LEU A 101 -11.51 15.65 11.08
CA LEU A 101 -11.29 16.76 12.00
C LEU A 101 -12.23 17.93 11.67
N HIS A 102 -12.36 18.30 10.39
CA HIS A 102 -13.27 19.37 9.99
C HIS A 102 -14.74 19.07 10.35
N LEU A 103 -15.22 17.84 10.18
CA LEU A 103 -16.56 17.46 10.62
C LEU A 103 -16.72 17.46 12.15
N SER A 104 -15.66 17.11 12.87
CA SER A 104 -15.67 17.08 14.34
C SER A 104 -15.89 18.46 14.96
N THR A 105 -15.52 19.54 14.28
CA THR A 105 -15.72 20.92 14.78
C THR A 105 -17.12 21.46 14.50
N LEU A 106 -17.84 20.90 13.52
CA LEU A 106 -19.15 21.38 13.09
C LEU A 106 -20.32 20.64 13.74
N TYR A 107 -20.13 19.35 14.05
CA TYR A 107 -21.19 18.45 14.49
C TYR A 107 -20.98 17.94 15.92
N ARG A 108 -22.07 17.49 16.54
CA ARG A 108 -22.03 16.93 17.89
C ARG A 108 -21.68 15.44 17.89
N LYS A 109 -21.33 14.92 19.08
CA LYS A 109 -20.93 13.51 19.32
C LYS A 109 -21.97 12.51 18.81
N ASP A 110 -23.25 12.82 19.01
CA ASP A 110 -24.41 12.02 18.61
C ASP A 110 -24.70 12.04 17.10
N GLU A 111 -24.12 12.99 16.36
CA GLU A 111 -24.39 13.23 14.95
C GLU A 111 -23.21 12.80 14.05
N LEU A 112 -21.98 12.80 14.55
CA LEU A 112 -20.77 12.64 13.73
C LEU A 112 -20.68 11.28 13.01
N GLN A 113 -21.03 10.17 13.66
CA GLN A 113 -20.85 8.82 13.12
C GLN A 113 -21.53 8.61 11.77
N PHE A 114 -22.78 9.05 11.64
CA PHE A 114 -23.54 8.91 10.39
C PHE A 114 -22.84 9.62 9.22
N ARG A 115 -22.26 10.79 9.47
CA ARG A 115 -21.61 11.65 8.45
C ARG A 115 -20.27 11.08 8.01
N ILE A 116 -19.49 10.55 8.94
CA ILE A 116 -18.27 9.78 8.61
C ILE A 116 -18.65 8.53 7.81
N GLY A 117 -19.73 7.83 8.18
CA GLY A 117 -20.27 6.72 7.40
C GLY A 117 -20.60 7.11 5.95
N CYS A 118 -21.21 8.27 5.74
CA CYS A 118 -21.45 8.80 4.39
C CYS A 118 -20.13 9.01 3.61
N LEU A 119 -19.08 9.56 4.23
CA LEU A 119 -17.77 9.72 3.59
C LEU A 119 -17.16 8.37 3.18
N PHE A 120 -17.10 7.39 4.09
CA PHE A 120 -16.54 6.08 3.77
C PHE A 120 -17.34 5.33 2.70
N SER A 121 -18.67 5.53 2.69
CA SER A 121 -19.53 4.96 1.64
C SER A 121 -19.15 5.48 0.25
N CYS A 122 -18.57 6.68 0.15
CA CYS A 122 -18.12 7.24 -1.13
C CYS A 122 -16.93 6.50 -1.74
N ALA A 123 -16.09 5.82 -0.95
CA ALA A 123 -15.03 4.97 -1.51
C ALA A 123 -15.62 3.76 -2.25
N ALA A 124 -16.66 3.14 -1.68
CA ALA A 124 -17.39 2.07 -2.36
C ALA A 124 -18.20 2.61 -3.56
N LEU A 125 -18.81 3.78 -3.39
CA LEU A 125 -19.55 4.48 -4.44
C LEU A 125 -18.64 4.84 -5.62
N SER A 126 -17.41 5.25 -5.38
CA SER A 126 -16.40 5.53 -6.41
C SER A 126 -16.15 4.31 -7.30
N GLY A 127 -16.09 3.10 -6.73
CA GLY A 127 -15.98 1.88 -7.53
C GLY A 127 -17.21 1.63 -8.43
N ALA A 128 -18.42 1.88 -7.92
CA ALA A 128 -19.65 1.68 -8.69
C ALA A 128 -19.89 2.79 -9.75
N PHE A 129 -19.57 4.04 -9.41
CA PHE A 129 -19.79 5.20 -10.28
C PHE A 129 -18.63 5.44 -11.23
N GLY A 130 -17.39 5.14 -10.85
CA GLY A 130 -16.22 5.34 -11.73
C GLY A 130 -16.36 4.57 -13.04
N GLY A 131 -16.80 3.32 -12.99
CA GLY A 131 -17.08 2.53 -14.18
C GLY A 131 -18.26 3.07 -15.01
N LEU A 132 -19.35 3.48 -14.36
CA LEU A 132 -20.53 4.02 -15.03
C LEU A 132 -20.26 5.39 -15.69
N LEU A 133 -19.52 6.26 -14.99
CA LEU A 133 -19.13 7.58 -15.46
C LEU A 133 -18.15 7.46 -16.63
N ALA A 134 -17.19 6.54 -16.54
CA ALA A 134 -16.33 6.19 -17.66
C ALA A 134 -17.13 5.70 -18.88
N TYR A 135 -18.14 4.83 -18.69
CA TYR A 135 -19.03 4.40 -19.77
C TYR A 135 -19.84 5.56 -20.38
N GLY A 136 -20.29 6.51 -19.57
CA GLY A 136 -20.95 7.73 -20.07
C GLY A 136 -20.01 8.61 -20.91
N ILE A 137 -18.78 8.82 -20.42
CA ILE A 137 -17.75 9.57 -21.15
C ILE A 137 -17.30 8.82 -22.40
N GLU A 138 -17.37 7.49 -22.41
CA GLU A 138 -17.13 6.66 -23.59
C GLU A 138 -17.97 7.09 -24.80
N SER A 139 -19.21 7.55 -24.55
CA SER A 139 -20.11 8.07 -25.59
C SER A 139 -19.65 9.40 -26.22
N MET A 140 -18.69 10.10 -25.61
CA MET A 140 -18.09 11.34 -26.14
C MET A 140 -16.95 11.08 -27.12
N ASN A 141 -16.80 9.84 -27.60
CA ASN A 141 -15.79 9.50 -28.58
C ASN A 141 -15.93 10.38 -29.85
N GLY A 142 -14.84 11.03 -30.27
CA GLY A 142 -14.81 11.92 -31.44
C GLY A 142 -15.21 13.37 -31.17
N VAL A 143 -15.73 13.69 -29.98
CA VAL A 143 -16.06 15.08 -29.60
C VAL A 143 -14.78 15.90 -29.48
N GLY A 144 -14.71 17.03 -30.17
CA GLY A 144 -13.53 17.91 -30.19
C GLY A 144 -12.29 17.26 -30.83
N GLY A 145 -12.48 16.22 -31.66
CA GLY A 145 -11.38 15.48 -32.28
C GLY A 145 -10.54 14.67 -31.29
N LYS A 146 -11.08 14.36 -30.10
CA LYS A 146 -10.38 13.59 -29.06
C LYS A 146 -11.10 12.25 -28.80
N PRO A 147 -10.32 11.20 -28.47
CA PRO A 147 -10.88 9.92 -28.08
C PRO A 147 -11.51 9.96 -26.69
N ALA A 148 -12.43 9.04 -26.41
CA ALA A 148 -13.19 9.06 -25.17
C ALA A 148 -12.34 8.86 -23.90
N TRP A 149 -11.29 8.03 -23.95
CA TRP A 149 -10.36 7.85 -22.84
C TRP A 149 -9.61 9.14 -22.46
N ALA A 150 -9.34 10.01 -23.43
CA ALA A 150 -8.67 11.28 -23.15
C ALA A 150 -9.64 12.22 -22.41
N TRP A 151 -10.92 12.15 -22.79
CA TRP A 151 -11.99 12.82 -22.06
C TRP A 151 -12.17 12.29 -20.64
N ILE A 152 -11.89 11.01 -20.34
CA ILE A 152 -11.88 10.51 -18.95
C ILE A 152 -10.86 11.29 -18.12
N PHE A 153 -9.59 11.34 -18.54
CA PHE A 153 -8.56 12.08 -17.79
C PHE A 153 -8.82 13.59 -17.75
N ILE A 154 -9.30 14.18 -18.84
CA ILE A 154 -9.57 15.61 -18.91
C ILE A 154 -10.76 15.98 -18.04
N LEU A 155 -11.91 15.30 -18.18
CA LEU A 155 -13.13 15.63 -17.46
C LEU A 155 -13.04 15.25 -16.00
N GLU A 156 -12.42 14.12 -15.66
CA GLU A 156 -12.28 13.73 -14.27
C GLU A 156 -11.18 14.53 -13.58
N GLY A 157 -10.05 14.78 -14.23
CA GLY A 157 -9.02 15.68 -13.69
C GLY A 157 -9.50 17.12 -13.54
N LEU A 158 -10.20 17.67 -14.55
CA LEU A 158 -10.84 18.99 -14.45
C LEU A 158 -11.96 18.96 -13.40
N GLY A 159 -12.71 17.88 -13.31
CA GLY A 159 -13.73 17.65 -12.30
C GLY A 159 -13.13 17.70 -10.89
N THR A 160 -12.01 17.02 -10.65
CA THR A 160 -11.27 17.06 -9.39
C THR A 160 -10.77 18.47 -9.08
N ILE A 161 -10.25 19.20 -10.08
CA ILE A 161 -9.85 20.61 -9.93
C ILE A 161 -11.05 21.49 -9.58
N VAL A 162 -12.19 21.34 -10.27
CA VAL A 162 -13.41 22.11 -10.01
C VAL A 162 -13.98 21.77 -8.64
N ILE A 163 -14.02 20.49 -8.24
CA ILE A 163 -14.45 20.06 -6.92
C ILE A 163 -13.50 20.62 -5.86
N ALA A 164 -12.19 20.66 -6.10
CA ALA A 164 -11.22 21.29 -5.21
C ALA A 164 -11.48 22.81 -5.08
N LEU A 165 -11.72 23.52 -6.18
CA LEU A 165 -12.05 24.96 -6.17
C LEU A 165 -13.42 25.24 -5.53
N LEU A 166 -14.42 24.40 -5.78
CA LEU A 166 -15.73 24.48 -5.12
C LEU A 166 -15.60 24.21 -3.62
N SER A 167 -14.76 23.25 -3.23
CA SER A 167 -14.48 22.99 -1.83
C SER A 167 -13.87 24.20 -1.16
N TRP A 168 -13.00 24.93 -1.84
CA TRP A 168 -12.44 26.19 -1.34
C TRP A 168 -13.52 27.26 -1.09
N CYS A 169 -14.49 27.39 -1.99
CA CYS A 169 -15.55 28.40 -1.89
C CYS A 169 -16.67 28.04 -0.90
N PHE A 170 -16.92 26.75 -0.68
CA PHE A 170 -18.06 26.28 0.12
C PHE A 170 -17.68 25.73 1.49
N LEU A 171 -16.47 25.20 1.67
CA LEU A 171 -15.98 24.85 3.00
C LEU A 171 -15.73 26.14 3.76
N PHE A 172 -16.27 26.20 4.96
CA PHE A 172 -16.12 27.34 5.85
C PHE A 172 -15.33 26.87 7.06
N SER A 173 -14.43 27.72 7.58
CA SER A 173 -13.51 27.33 8.64
C SER A 173 -14.17 27.21 10.03
N SER A 174 -15.29 27.91 10.27
CA SER A 174 -16.02 27.90 11.54
C SER A 174 -17.48 28.34 11.39
N ILE A 175 -18.36 27.93 12.31
CA ILE A 175 -19.80 28.28 12.34
C ILE A 175 -20.02 29.80 12.31
N SER A 176 -19.13 30.59 12.93
CA SER A 176 -19.23 32.06 12.89
C SER A 176 -19.00 32.63 11.49
N SER A 177 -18.11 32.01 10.71
CA SER A 177 -17.79 32.36 9.31
C SER A 177 -18.87 31.91 8.31
N ALA A 178 -19.78 31.01 8.71
CA ALA A 178 -20.85 30.51 7.85
C ALA A 178 -21.84 31.63 7.48
N THR A 179 -21.79 32.13 6.25
CA THR A 179 -22.66 33.22 5.77
C THR A 179 -24.13 32.81 5.59
N PHE A 180 -24.43 31.51 5.54
CA PHE A 180 -25.78 30.98 5.30
C PHE A 180 -26.62 30.74 6.56
N LEU A 181 -26.03 30.86 7.75
CA LEU A 181 -26.75 30.75 9.02
C LEU A 181 -27.18 32.14 9.50
N THR A 182 -28.42 32.26 9.98
CA THR A 182 -28.87 33.50 10.60
C THR A 182 -28.16 33.73 11.93
N LEU A 183 -28.11 34.98 12.40
CA LEU A 183 -27.50 35.30 13.69
C LEU A 183 -28.11 34.49 14.84
N GLU A 184 -29.43 34.26 14.81
CA GLU A 184 -30.17 33.44 15.78
C GLU A 184 -29.78 31.94 15.70
N GLU A 185 -29.51 31.42 14.50
CA GLU A 185 -29.07 30.03 14.31
C GLU A 185 -27.61 29.83 14.74
N LYS A 186 -26.75 30.83 14.49
CA LYS A 186 -25.36 30.86 14.97
C LYS A 186 -25.34 30.90 16.49
N THR A 187 -26.07 31.83 17.11
CA THR A 187 -26.15 31.92 18.58
C THR A 187 -26.80 30.67 19.19
N PHE A 188 -27.79 30.06 18.54
CA PHE A 188 -28.34 28.78 19.00
C PHE A 188 -27.30 27.65 18.98
N GLN A 189 -26.45 27.59 17.95
CA GLN A 189 -25.36 26.62 17.86
C GLN A 189 -24.21 26.97 18.85
N ASP A 190 -24.01 28.26 19.12
CA ASP A 190 -23.04 28.81 20.08
C ASP A 190 -23.51 28.77 21.55
N ASN A 191 -24.80 28.51 21.79
CA ASN A 191 -25.40 28.32 23.14
C ASN A 191 -25.64 26.84 23.49
N VAL A 192 -25.06 25.92 22.72
CA VAL A 192 -25.13 24.48 22.98
C VAL A 192 -24.34 24.10 24.23
N PRO A 193 -24.90 23.28 25.15
CA PRO A 193 -24.17 22.81 26.33
C PRO A 193 -22.83 22.16 25.97
N SER A 194 -21.78 22.54 26.69
CA SER A 194 -20.39 22.07 26.52
C SER A 194 -20.29 20.55 26.40
N ASP A 195 -21.05 19.81 27.19
CA ASP A 195 -20.99 18.34 27.27
C ASP A 195 -21.35 17.66 25.94
N LYS A 196 -22.17 18.33 25.14
CA LYS A 196 -22.62 17.85 23.82
C LYS A 196 -21.70 18.32 22.67
N ARG A 197 -20.73 19.20 22.91
CA ARG A 197 -19.74 19.64 21.91
C ARG A 197 -18.56 18.66 21.84
N LEU A 198 -18.06 18.41 20.63
CA LEU A 198 -16.78 17.69 20.44
C LEU A 198 -15.57 18.61 20.66
N SER A 199 -15.71 19.89 20.32
CA SER A 199 -14.65 20.91 20.41
C SER A 199 -15.20 22.23 20.92
N SER A 200 -14.46 22.91 21.80
CA SER A 200 -14.67 24.31 22.21
C SER A 200 -14.35 25.33 21.11
N PHE A 201 -13.89 24.88 19.93
CA PHE A 201 -13.45 25.68 18.78
C PHE A 201 -14.49 26.62 18.15
N SER A 202 -15.71 26.75 18.69
CA SER A 202 -16.78 27.56 18.11
C SER A 202 -16.99 28.93 18.77
N THR A 203 -16.05 29.45 19.56
CA THR A 203 -16.13 30.83 20.09
C THR A 203 -15.04 31.74 19.50
N GLY A 204 -15.36 32.36 18.35
CA GLY A 204 -14.64 33.53 17.83
C GLY A 204 -13.24 33.28 17.24
N PRO A 205 -12.64 34.29 16.59
CA PRO A 205 -11.36 34.19 15.86
C PRO A 205 -10.14 34.14 16.78
N ALA A 206 -10.28 33.66 18.01
CA ALA A 206 -9.14 33.19 18.78
C ALA A 206 -8.88 31.77 18.31
N VAL A 207 -8.14 31.63 17.20
CA VAL A 207 -7.45 30.38 16.89
C VAL A 207 -6.74 29.98 18.18
N GLU A 208 -7.22 28.92 18.83
CA GLU A 208 -6.59 28.40 20.03
C GLU A 208 -5.10 28.27 19.70
N ALA A 209 -4.28 29.01 20.43
CA ALA A 209 -2.87 29.11 20.08
C ALA A 209 -2.31 27.69 20.04
N PHE A 210 -1.47 27.40 19.05
CA PHE A 210 -0.90 26.07 18.94
C PHE A 210 -0.09 25.77 20.20
N GLU A 211 -0.64 24.91 21.07
CA GLU A 211 0.00 24.48 22.29
C GLU A 211 0.49 23.04 22.12
N PHE A 212 1.81 22.90 22.07
CA PHE A 212 2.45 21.58 21.95
C PHE A 212 2.11 20.65 23.14
N TYR A 213 1.76 21.23 24.29
CA TYR A 213 1.32 20.48 25.46
C TYR A 213 0.04 19.68 25.21
N GLU A 214 -0.97 20.26 24.54
CA GLU A 214 -2.21 19.57 24.21
C GLU A 214 -2.01 18.50 23.14
N VAL A 215 -1.07 18.69 22.21
CA VAL A 215 -0.64 17.62 21.29
C VAL A 215 -0.10 16.42 22.07
N LYS A 216 0.78 16.66 23.05
CA LYS A 216 1.34 15.59 23.91
C LYS A 216 0.24 14.90 24.70
N ARG A 217 -0.73 15.64 25.23
CA ARG A 217 -1.87 15.09 25.96
C ARG A 217 -2.75 14.21 25.07
N GLY A 218 -3.09 14.67 23.86
CA GLY A 218 -3.87 13.91 22.88
C GLY A 218 -3.16 12.64 22.42
N LEU A 219 -1.84 12.66 22.24
CA LEU A 219 -1.05 11.46 21.91
C LEU A 219 -0.99 10.44 23.04
N LEU A 220 -1.14 10.87 24.29
CA LEU A 220 -1.14 10.01 25.47
C LEU A 220 -2.56 9.62 25.91
N GLU A 221 -3.59 10.02 25.17
CA GLU A 221 -4.99 9.75 25.50
C GLU A 221 -5.30 8.25 25.40
N PRO A 222 -5.62 7.55 26.50
CA PRO A 222 -5.82 6.10 26.49
C PRO A 222 -6.92 5.65 25.53
N GLN A 223 -7.98 6.45 25.39
CA GLN A 223 -9.09 6.17 24.48
C GLN A 223 -8.64 6.14 23.01
N ALA A 224 -7.72 7.04 22.60
CA ALA A 224 -7.20 7.07 21.24
C ALA A 224 -6.46 5.76 20.91
N TRP A 225 -5.67 5.26 21.85
CA TRP A 225 -4.97 3.99 21.73
C TRP A 225 -5.93 2.79 21.69
N ILE A 226 -6.91 2.74 22.59
CA ILE A 226 -7.87 1.63 22.65
C ILE A 226 -8.68 1.54 21.34
N ILE A 227 -9.21 2.65 20.84
CA ILE A 227 -10.01 2.67 19.60
C ILE A 227 -9.13 2.45 18.37
N GLY A 228 -7.92 3.02 18.33
CA GLY A 228 -6.95 2.78 17.26
C GLY A 228 -6.59 1.30 17.15
N LEU A 229 -6.31 0.66 18.30
CA LEU A 229 -6.05 -0.78 18.38
C LEU A 229 -7.28 -1.61 18.00
N ALA A 230 -8.47 -1.28 18.50
CA ALA A 230 -9.70 -1.99 18.13
C ALA A 230 -9.98 -1.91 16.61
N SER A 231 -9.76 -0.74 16.00
CA SER A 231 -9.90 -0.54 14.56
C SER A 231 -8.90 -1.37 13.76
N MET A 232 -7.66 -1.49 14.26
CA MET A 232 -6.66 -2.40 13.71
C MET A 232 -7.16 -3.85 13.72
N PHE A 233 -7.77 -4.31 14.82
CA PHE A 233 -8.39 -5.65 14.94
C PHE A 233 -9.65 -5.85 14.08
N LEU A 234 -10.29 -4.79 13.60
CA LEU A 234 -11.46 -4.91 12.72
C LEU A 234 -11.07 -5.25 11.27
N PHE A 235 -10.01 -4.63 10.74
CA PHE A 235 -9.50 -4.94 9.40
C PHE A 235 -8.79 -6.30 9.32
N ILE A 236 -8.77 -7.00 10.45
CA ILE A 236 -7.91 -8.13 10.69
C ILE A 236 -8.50 -9.38 10.01
N GLY A 237 -9.80 -9.73 9.97
CA GLY A 237 -10.36 -10.90 9.20
C GLY A 237 -9.42 -11.76 8.29
N LEU A 238 -9.22 -11.37 7.02
CA LEU A 238 -8.25 -12.01 6.09
C LEU A 238 -6.78 -11.70 6.44
N TYR A 239 -6.52 -10.45 6.84
CA TYR A 239 -5.19 -9.96 7.20
C TYR A 239 -4.65 -10.54 8.51
N SER A 240 -5.47 -11.15 9.35
CA SER A 240 -5.19 -11.52 10.72
C SER A 240 -4.92 -12.97 10.87
N PHE A 241 -5.70 -13.79 10.17
CA PHE A 241 -5.25 -15.11 9.80
C PHE A 241 -3.83 -15.04 9.23
N SER A 242 -3.57 -14.11 8.31
CA SER A 242 -2.22 -13.88 7.76
C SER A 242 -1.24 -13.31 8.80
N PHE A 243 -1.62 -12.31 9.60
CA PHE A 243 -0.76 -11.65 10.59
C PHE A 243 -0.28 -12.58 11.70
N PHE A 244 -1.20 -13.31 12.35
CA PHE A 244 -0.84 -14.23 13.42
C PHE A 244 0.06 -15.36 12.90
N LEU A 245 -0.20 -15.85 11.68
CA LEU A 245 0.63 -16.87 11.04
C LEU A 245 2.01 -16.31 10.69
N VAL A 246 2.10 -15.09 10.14
CA VAL A 246 3.37 -14.40 9.85
C VAL A 246 4.22 -14.26 11.12
N ILE A 247 3.64 -13.78 12.23
CA ILE A 247 4.37 -13.58 13.49
C ILE A 247 4.79 -14.92 14.09
N ALA A 248 3.91 -15.90 14.14
CA ALA A 248 4.23 -17.22 14.70
C ALA A 248 5.35 -17.90 13.92
N VAL A 249 5.29 -17.85 12.58
CA VAL A 249 6.33 -18.39 11.69
C VAL A 249 7.64 -17.61 11.83
N ALA A 250 7.59 -16.27 11.90
CA ALA A 250 8.79 -15.46 12.09
C ALA A 250 9.48 -15.77 13.42
N PHE A 251 8.71 -15.88 14.51
CA PHE A 251 9.21 -16.27 15.82
C PHE A 251 9.84 -17.68 15.80
N LEU A 252 9.17 -18.64 15.17
CA LEU A 252 9.68 -20.00 15.00
C LEU A 252 10.98 -20.01 14.18
N SER A 253 11.01 -19.24 13.10
CA SER A 253 12.15 -19.10 12.19
C SER A 253 13.38 -18.52 12.87
N ASP A 254 13.22 -17.49 13.70
CA ASP A 254 14.34 -16.93 14.46
C ASP A 254 14.77 -17.83 15.62
N LYS A 255 13.83 -18.51 16.30
CA LYS A 255 14.15 -19.45 17.38
C LYS A 255 14.99 -20.63 16.90
N PHE A 256 14.62 -21.22 15.76
CA PHE A 256 15.32 -22.37 15.20
C PHE A 256 16.48 -21.99 14.26
N LYS A 257 16.58 -20.73 13.83
CA LYS A 257 17.56 -20.26 12.82
C LYS A 257 17.48 -21.05 11.50
N LEU A 258 16.30 -21.56 11.18
CA LEU A 258 16.00 -22.37 9.99
C LEU A 258 15.01 -21.61 9.12
N ARG A 259 15.50 -20.61 8.37
CA ARG A 259 14.64 -19.74 7.56
C ARG A 259 14.22 -20.43 6.27
N GLY A 260 15.19 -20.95 5.51
CA GLY A 260 14.92 -21.65 4.25
C GLY A 260 14.07 -22.92 4.41
N PRO A 261 14.35 -23.81 5.39
CA PRO A 261 13.51 -25.00 5.63
C PRO A 261 12.07 -24.69 6.00
N ILE A 262 11.82 -23.59 6.72
CA ILE A 262 10.45 -23.16 7.06
C ILE A 262 9.70 -22.67 5.83
N ILE A 263 10.36 -21.90 4.95
CA ILE A 263 9.78 -21.50 3.66
C ILE A 263 9.43 -22.75 2.82
N LEU A 264 10.31 -23.75 2.80
CA LEU A 264 10.06 -25.02 2.09
C LEU A 264 8.88 -25.82 2.64
N ALA A 265 8.57 -25.68 3.93
CA ALA A 265 7.42 -26.32 4.55
C ALA A 265 6.10 -25.59 4.27
N LEU A 266 6.14 -24.26 4.07
CA LEU A 266 4.94 -23.42 3.89
C LEU A 266 4.47 -23.32 2.44
N LEU A 267 5.40 -23.22 1.49
CA LEU A 267 5.07 -23.11 0.07
C LEU A 267 4.21 -24.28 -0.49
N PRO A 268 4.36 -25.55 -0.04
CA PRO A 268 3.43 -26.63 -0.41
C PRO A 268 1.98 -26.38 -0.03
N ILE A 269 1.70 -25.67 1.08
CA ILE A 269 0.34 -25.30 1.48
C ILE A 269 -0.28 -24.37 0.44
N THR A 270 0.50 -23.42 -0.07
CA THR A 270 0.08 -22.54 -1.17
C THR A 270 -0.13 -23.31 -2.47
N ILE A 271 0.75 -24.27 -2.81
CA ILE A 271 0.60 -25.13 -3.99
C ILE A 271 -0.74 -25.87 -3.93
N VAL A 272 -1.08 -26.48 -2.78
CA VAL A 272 -2.37 -27.13 -2.55
C VAL A 272 -3.53 -26.13 -2.72
N GLY A 273 -3.40 -24.91 -2.19
CA GLY A 273 -4.38 -23.84 -2.38
C GLY A 273 -4.66 -23.53 -3.85
N TYR A 274 -3.62 -23.37 -4.68
CA TYR A 274 -3.79 -23.14 -6.12
C TYR A 274 -4.36 -24.36 -6.86
N ILE A 275 -3.98 -25.58 -6.49
CA ILE A 275 -4.57 -26.81 -7.06
C ILE A 275 -6.08 -26.85 -6.78
N ILE A 276 -6.49 -26.58 -5.54
CA ILE A 276 -7.92 -26.53 -5.18
C ILE A 276 -8.63 -25.41 -5.95
N ALA A 277 -8.02 -24.23 -6.08
CA ALA A 277 -8.61 -23.12 -6.84
C ALA A 277 -8.83 -23.45 -8.33
N ILE A 278 -7.96 -24.26 -8.92
CA ILE A 278 -8.06 -24.73 -10.32
C ILE A 278 -9.14 -25.81 -10.47
N MET A 279 -9.17 -26.78 -9.56
CA MET A 279 -10.05 -27.96 -9.67
C MET A 279 -11.47 -27.69 -9.18
N ALA A 280 -11.65 -26.84 -8.16
CA ALA A 280 -12.94 -26.63 -7.54
C ALA A 280 -13.93 -25.89 -8.47
N GLU A 281 -15.15 -26.42 -8.53
CA GLU A 281 -16.28 -25.81 -9.23
C GLU A 281 -17.12 -24.95 -8.30
N ASP A 282 -17.23 -25.35 -7.04
CA ASP A 282 -18.00 -24.63 -6.03
C ASP A 282 -17.30 -23.31 -5.61
N PRO A 283 -17.98 -22.15 -5.73
CA PRO A 283 -17.47 -20.86 -5.27
C PRO A 283 -17.04 -20.85 -3.79
N LYS A 284 -17.69 -21.61 -2.91
CA LYS A 284 -17.35 -21.69 -1.47
C LYS A 284 -15.99 -22.36 -1.27
N ILE A 285 -15.72 -23.42 -2.02
CA ILE A 285 -14.45 -24.16 -1.96
C ILE A 285 -13.33 -23.30 -2.56
N ARG A 286 -13.59 -22.58 -3.65
CA ARG A 286 -12.65 -21.59 -4.21
C ARG A 286 -12.35 -20.48 -3.21
N TYR A 287 -13.35 -19.98 -2.48
CA TYR A 287 -13.12 -18.99 -1.43
C TYR A 287 -12.24 -19.55 -0.29
N ALA A 288 -12.51 -20.77 0.17
CA ALA A 288 -11.67 -21.44 1.17
C ALA A 288 -10.22 -21.62 0.70
N SER A 289 -9.99 -21.91 -0.59
CA SER A 289 -8.63 -22.03 -1.13
C SER A 289 -7.82 -20.75 -1.06
N VAL A 290 -8.46 -19.57 -1.07
CA VAL A 290 -7.76 -18.28 -0.91
C VAL A 290 -7.11 -18.18 0.48
N PHE A 291 -7.73 -18.74 1.52
CA PHE A 291 -7.11 -18.79 2.86
C PHE A 291 -5.87 -19.66 2.87
N LEU A 292 -5.88 -20.82 2.19
CA LEU A 292 -4.71 -21.69 2.08
C LEU A 292 -3.58 -21.04 1.26
N MET A 293 -3.93 -20.32 0.19
CA MET A 293 -2.97 -19.54 -0.59
C MET A 293 -2.31 -18.47 0.29
N ALA A 294 -3.11 -17.70 1.03
CA ALA A 294 -2.65 -16.68 1.97
C ALA A 294 -1.80 -17.27 3.11
N ALA A 295 -2.17 -18.44 3.63
CA ALA A 295 -1.47 -19.12 4.73
C ALA A 295 0.00 -19.41 4.44
N GLY A 296 0.36 -19.73 3.19
CA GLY A 296 1.75 -20.01 2.83
C GLY A 296 2.50 -18.81 2.26
N ILE A 297 1.86 -17.94 1.48
CA ILE A 297 2.53 -16.81 0.80
C ILE A 297 2.97 -15.74 1.80
N TYR A 298 2.04 -15.25 2.63
CA TYR A 298 2.34 -14.11 3.51
C TYR A 298 3.43 -14.42 4.55
N PRO A 299 3.41 -15.59 5.24
CA PRO A 299 4.43 -15.92 6.24
C PRO A 299 5.80 -16.23 5.64
N SER A 300 5.85 -16.63 4.36
CA SER A 300 7.12 -16.86 3.65
C SER A 300 7.84 -15.56 3.27
N ALA A 301 7.12 -14.45 3.09
CA ALA A 301 7.68 -13.19 2.60
C ALA A 301 8.79 -12.61 3.50
N PRO A 302 8.63 -12.51 4.84
CA PRO A 302 9.72 -12.06 5.73
C PRO A 302 10.96 -12.97 5.67
N GLY A 303 10.76 -14.28 5.51
CA GLY A 303 11.85 -15.24 5.34
C GLY A 303 12.70 -14.89 4.11
N PHE A 304 12.07 -14.63 2.96
CA PHE A 304 12.77 -14.20 1.75
C PHE A 304 13.55 -12.89 1.95
N PHE A 305 12.94 -11.86 2.55
CA PHE A 305 13.61 -10.57 2.74
C PHE A 305 14.80 -10.62 3.71
N THR A 306 14.83 -11.59 4.63
CA THR A 306 15.83 -11.64 5.68
C THR A 306 16.97 -12.63 5.41
N LEU A 307 16.78 -13.60 4.50
CA LEU A 307 17.78 -14.62 4.21
C LEU A 307 19.05 -14.03 3.56
N LEU A 308 18.87 -13.11 2.61
CA LEU A 308 19.96 -12.50 1.86
C LEU A 308 20.79 -11.48 2.67
N PRO A 309 20.18 -10.56 3.45
CA PRO A 309 20.93 -9.69 4.36
C PRO A 309 21.72 -10.46 5.43
N ASN A 310 21.20 -11.59 5.91
CA ASN A 310 21.88 -12.43 6.89
C ASN A 310 23.09 -13.16 6.31
N ASN A 311 22.98 -13.60 5.06
CA ASN A 311 24.01 -14.35 4.36
C ASN A 311 25.03 -13.47 3.64
N THR A 312 24.92 -12.15 3.81
CA THR A 312 25.83 -11.17 3.22
C THR A 312 26.37 -10.24 4.31
N SER A 313 27.67 -10.08 4.36
CA SER A 313 28.33 -9.11 5.24
C SER A 313 29.11 -8.06 4.44
N GLY A 314 29.40 -6.94 5.11
CA GLY A 314 29.79 -5.70 4.44
C GLY A 314 28.57 -4.89 3.97
N MET A 315 28.50 -3.62 4.41
CA MET A 315 27.33 -2.76 4.18
C MET A 315 27.06 -2.50 2.69
N THR A 316 28.12 -2.29 1.89
CA THR A 316 27.99 -2.05 0.44
C THR A 316 27.43 -3.26 -0.28
N LYS A 317 28.02 -4.45 -0.03
CA LYS A 317 27.59 -5.70 -0.63
C LYS A 317 26.16 -6.01 -0.23
N ARG A 318 25.82 -5.86 1.05
CA ARG A 318 24.46 -6.06 1.57
C ARG A 318 23.45 -5.13 0.87
N ALA A 319 23.71 -3.83 0.81
CA ALA A 319 22.80 -2.87 0.18
C ALA A 319 22.56 -3.17 -1.31
N THR A 320 23.61 -3.53 -2.05
CA THR A 320 23.49 -3.91 -3.47
C THR A 320 22.72 -5.22 -3.64
N VAL A 321 23.02 -6.23 -2.83
CA VAL A 321 22.40 -7.55 -2.93
C VAL A 321 20.91 -7.51 -2.52
N THR A 322 20.54 -6.75 -1.48
CA THR A 322 19.13 -6.56 -1.09
C THR A 322 18.36 -5.70 -2.08
N ALA A 323 18.98 -4.67 -2.66
CA ALA A 323 18.38 -3.90 -3.75
C ALA A 323 18.13 -4.78 -4.97
N LEU A 324 19.13 -5.59 -5.35
CA LEU A 324 19.03 -6.52 -6.47
C LEU A 324 17.90 -7.53 -6.26
N GLN A 325 17.72 -8.02 -5.04
CA GLN A 325 16.60 -8.90 -4.70
C GLN A 325 15.25 -8.22 -4.95
N ILE A 326 15.04 -7.02 -4.41
CA ILE A 326 13.76 -6.29 -4.58
C ILE A 326 13.54 -5.93 -6.06
N MET A 327 14.60 -5.56 -6.76
CA MET A 327 14.58 -5.32 -8.19
C MET A 327 14.10 -6.56 -8.98
N ILE A 328 14.64 -7.75 -8.67
CA ILE A 328 14.18 -9.01 -9.26
C ILE A 328 12.72 -9.30 -8.87
N MET A 329 12.32 -9.01 -7.64
CA MET A 329 10.93 -9.18 -7.21
C MET A 329 9.97 -8.26 -7.97
N ASN A 330 10.35 -7.02 -8.28
CA ASN A 330 9.54 -6.08 -9.06
C ASN A 330 9.31 -6.57 -10.51
N VAL A 331 10.13 -7.48 -11.04
CA VAL A 331 9.86 -8.16 -12.32
C VAL A 331 8.58 -8.99 -12.24
N SER A 332 8.18 -9.49 -11.07
CA SER A 332 6.88 -10.16 -10.92
C SER A 332 5.71 -9.20 -11.17
N GLY A 333 5.85 -7.92 -10.80
CA GLY A 333 4.89 -6.86 -11.11
C GLY A 333 4.80 -6.54 -12.59
N PHE A 334 5.89 -6.72 -13.34
CA PHE A 334 5.88 -6.68 -14.81
C PHE A 334 5.08 -7.85 -15.39
N ILE A 335 5.19 -9.06 -14.83
CA ILE A 335 4.51 -10.26 -15.34
C ILE A 335 3.02 -10.31 -14.93
N ALA A 336 2.68 -9.80 -13.74
CA ALA A 336 1.33 -9.93 -13.16
C ALA A 336 0.17 -9.40 -14.03
N PRO A 337 0.27 -8.23 -14.72
CA PRO A 337 -0.77 -7.74 -15.63
C PRO A 337 -1.07 -8.70 -16.78
N PHE A 338 -0.14 -9.60 -17.12
CA PHE A 338 -0.29 -10.57 -18.20
C PHE A 338 -0.85 -11.93 -17.75
N LEU A 339 -0.98 -12.18 -16.43
CA LEU A 339 -1.41 -13.50 -15.92
C LEU A 339 -2.90 -13.78 -16.15
N TYR A 340 -3.74 -12.76 -15.95
CA TYR A 340 -5.18 -12.91 -15.95
C TYR A 340 -5.75 -12.20 -17.17
N THR A 341 -5.73 -12.90 -18.31
CA THR A 341 -6.35 -12.42 -19.55
C THR A 341 -7.82 -12.83 -19.63
N THR A 342 -8.61 -12.00 -20.32
CA THR A 342 -10.05 -12.21 -20.54
C THR A 342 -10.36 -13.51 -21.29
N ASP A 343 -9.43 -13.98 -22.12
CA ASP A 343 -9.52 -15.27 -22.84
C ASP A 343 -9.64 -16.49 -21.92
N SER A 344 -9.34 -16.31 -20.62
CA SER A 344 -9.32 -17.37 -19.62
C SER A 344 -10.49 -17.31 -18.64
N ALA A 345 -11.41 -16.34 -18.79
CA ALA A 345 -12.59 -16.21 -17.96
C ALA A 345 -13.57 -17.41 -18.18
N PRO A 346 -14.42 -17.77 -17.19
CA PRO A 346 -14.59 -17.22 -15.84
C PRO A 346 -13.74 -17.90 -14.75
N ARG A 347 -13.08 -19.02 -15.07
CA ARG A 347 -12.31 -19.83 -14.09
C ARG A 347 -10.84 -19.41 -13.99
N PHE A 348 -10.32 -18.65 -14.97
CA PHE A 348 -8.95 -18.15 -15.01
C PHE A 348 -7.87 -19.22 -14.79
N VAL A 349 -8.13 -20.43 -15.29
CA VAL A 349 -7.27 -21.61 -15.09
C VAL A 349 -5.84 -21.36 -15.55
N ARG A 350 -5.64 -20.67 -16.69
CA ARG A 350 -4.31 -20.33 -17.19
C ARG A 350 -3.53 -19.47 -16.19
N GLY A 351 -4.13 -18.40 -15.67
CA GLY A 351 -3.51 -17.51 -14.69
C GLY A 351 -3.17 -18.23 -13.39
N HIS A 352 -4.09 -19.06 -12.89
CA HIS A 352 -3.83 -19.90 -11.71
C HIS A 352 -2.75 -20.95 -11.95
N THR A 353 -2.68 -21.54 -13.15
CA THR A 353 -1.66 -22.54 -13.51
C THR A 353 -0.27 -21.91 -13.63
N ILE A 354 -0.16 -20.73 -14.26
CA ILE A 354 1.10 -19.97 -14.33
C ILE A 354 1.57 -19.61 -12.92
N ALA A 355 0.68 -19.11 -12.07
CA ALA A 355 0.99 -18.80 -10.68
C ALA A 355 1.46 -20.06 -9.91
N LEU A 356 0.78 -21.20 -10.09
CA LEU A 356 1.16 -22.49 -9.51
C LEU A 356 2.57 -22.91 -9.95
N VAL A 357 2.89 -22.83 -11.24
CA VAL A 357 4.22 -23.16 -11.77
C VAL A 357 5.30 -22.24 -11.17
N CYS A 358 5.04 -20.93 -11.11
CA CYS A 358 5.96 -19.98 -10.48
C CYS A 358 6.23 -20.30 -9.00
N ILE A 359 5.22 -20.76 -8.27
CA ILE A 359 5.35 -21.14 -6.86
C ILE A 359 6.11 -22.46 -6.71
N CYS A 360 5.85 -23.46 -7.56
CA CYS A 360 6.63 -24.69 -7.61
C CYS A 360 8.11 -24.40 -7.93
N PHE A 361 8.38 -23.47 -8.84
CA PHE A 361 9.74 -23.03 -9.15
C PHE A 361 10.37 -22.27 -7.97
N SER A 362 9.61 -21.41 -7.30
CA SER A 362 10.04 -20.74 -6.07
C SER A 362 10.42 -21.75 -4.98
N TRP A 363 9.64 -22.83 -4.82
CA TRP A 363 9.95 -23.92 -3.91
C TRP A 363 11.27 -24.62 -4.28
N ALA A 364 11.44 -24.99 -5.56
CA ALA A 364 12.67 -25.63 -6.04
C ALA A 364 13.91 -24.73 -5.86
N LEU A 365 13.80 -23.43 -6.18
CA LEU A 365 14.87 -22.46 -5.97
C LEU A 365 15.22 -22.29 -4.49
N THR A 366 14.21 -22.30 -3.62
CA THR A 366 14.42 -22.24 -2.18
C THR A 366 15.14 -23.50 -1.70
N ALA A 367 14.80 -24.68 -2.24
CA ALA A 367 15.47 -25.94 -1.92
C ALA A 367 16.93 -25.93 -2.37
N CYS A 368 17.19 -25.47 -3.60
CA CYS A 368 18.54 -25.27 -4.12
C CYS A 368 19.35 -24.31 -3.24
N ASN A 369 18.75 -23.20 -2.79
CA ASN A 369 19.42 -22.26 -1.90
C ASN A 369 19.75 -22.88 -0.54
N VAL A 370 18.84 -23.65 0.06
CA VAL A 370 19.11 -24.39 1.31
C VAL A 370 20.25 -25.38 1.12
N LEU A 371 20.23 -26.16 0.03
CA LEU A 371 21.30 -27.11 -0.30
C LEU A 371 22.64 -26.42 -0.54
N TYR A 372 22.63 -25.26 -1.20
CA TYR A 372 23.81 -24.42 -1.40
C TYR A 372 24.38 -23.95 -0.06
N CYS A 373 23.55 -23.39 0.83
CA CYS A 373 23.97 -22.96 2.16
C CYS A 373 24.51 -24.13 3.00
N LEU A 374 23.88 -25.31 2.94
CA LEU A 374 24.38 -26.52 3.61
C LEU A 374 25.74 -26.95 3.07
N ARG A 375 25.90 -26.99 1.75
CA ARG A 375 27.16 -27.36 1.08
C ARG A 375 28.27 -26.40 1.43
N GLU A 376 28.00 -25.10 1.36
CA GLU A 376 29.00 -24.06 1.64
C GLU A 376 29.40 -24.05 3.12
N ASN A 377 28.45 -24.24 4.04
CA ASN A 377 28.75 -24.41 5.46
C ASN A 377 29.59 -25.66 5.76
N ARG A 378 29.32 -26.79 5.08
CA ARG A 378 30.14 -28.01 5.21
C ARG A 378 31.56 -27.78 4.68
N ALA A 379 31.69 -27.13 3.52
CA ALA A 379 32.99 -26.84 2.92
C ALA A 379 33.84 -25.90 3.79
N ARG A 380 33.22 -24.87 4.41
CA ARG A 380 33.89 -23.97 5.35
C ARG A 380 34.34 -24.67 6.62
N LYS A 381 33.49 -25.51 7.22
CA LYS A 381 33.87 -26.34 8.38
C LYS A 381 35.00 -27.32 8.08
N ALA A 382 35.11 -27.80 6.85
CA ALA A 382 36.20 -28.65 6.38
C ALA A 382 37.48 -27.88 6.00
N GLY A 383 37.51 -26.55 6.14
CA GLY A 383 38.67 -25.71 5.80
C GLY A 383 38.91 -25.50 4.30
N LEU A 384 38.06 -26.04 3.43
CA LEU A 384 38.21 -25.98 1.96
C LEU A 384 38.05 -24.57 1.37
N ARG A 385 37.64 -23.60 2.18
CA ARG A 385 37.34 -22.22 1.76
C ARG A 385 38.32 -21.18 2.33
N ASN A 386 39.39 -21.61 3.00
CA ASN A 386 40.41 -20.72 3.55
C ASN A 386 41.10 -19.87 2.46
N VAL A 387 41.17 -20.40 1.23
CA VAL A 387 41.69 -19.69 0.05
C VAL A 387 40.95 -18.36 -0.21
N LEU A 388 39.66 -18.26 0.14
CA LEU A 388 38.90 -17.01 -0.04
C LEU A 388 39.41 -15.86 0.84
N ALA A 389 39.95 -16.17 2.01
CA ALA A 389 40.59 -15.19 2.87
C ALA A 389 41.95 -14.77 2.30
N GLU A 390 42.74 -15.73 1.80
CA GLU A 390 44.03 -15.45 1.15
C GLU A 390 43.85 -14.54 -0.09
N ASP A 391 42.87 -14.84 -0.93
CA ASP A 391 42.50 -14.00 -2.08
C ASP A 391 42.06 -12.60 -1.68
N TYR A 392 41.35 -12.47 -0.55
CA TYR A 392 40.97 -11.17 -0.01
C TYR A 392 42.20 -10.35 0.41
N TYR A 393 43.12 -10.93 1.18
CA TYR A 393 44.34 -10.23 1.60
C TYR A 393 45.21 -9.85 0.39
N ARG A 394 45.28 -10.70 -0.63
CA ARG A 394 45.92 -10.37 -1.91
C ARG A 394 45.27 -9.15 -2.57
N GLN A 395 43.94 -9.11 -2.68
CA GLN A 395 43.22 -7.97 -3.27
C GLN A 395 43.39 -6.66 -2.47
N VAL A 396 43.51 -6.75 -1.14
CA VAL A 396 43.82 -5.59 -0.29
C VAL A 396 45.23 -5.07 -0.57
N ASN A 397 46.22 -5.97 -0.65
CA ASN A 397 47.61 -5.62 -0.95
C ASN A 397 47.76 -5.02 -2.37
N GLU A 398 46.98 -5.51 -3.33
CA GLU A 398 46.89 -4.95 -4.70
C GLU A 398 46.10 -3.62 -4.75
N GLY A 399 45.57 -3.13 -3.63
CA GLY A 399 44.80 -1.89 -3.56
C GLY A 399 43.39 -1.96 -4.18
N LYS A 400 42.91 -3.14 -4.58
CA LYS A 400 41.62 -3.33 -5.25
C LYS A 400 40.42 -3.17 -4.31
N THR A 401 40.59 -3.41 -3.01
CA THR A 401 39.52 -3.28 -2.01
C THR A 401 40.04 -2.74 -0.69
N ARG A 402 39.20 -1.93 -0.03
CA ARG A 402 39.39 -1.45 1.35
C ARG A 402 38.22 -1.87 2.26
N ALA A 403 37.30 -2.68 1.73
CA ALA A 403 36.15 -3.16 2.49
C ALA A 403 36.60 -4.24 3.49
N PRO A 404 35.94 -4.39 4.65
CA PRO A 404 36.25 -5.47 5.59
C PRO A 404 36.05 -6.85 4.95
N ILE A 405 36.76 -7.87 5.45
CA ILE A 405 36.77 -9.25 4.92
C ILE A 405 35.35 -9.83 4.76
N GLY A 406 34.47 -9.52 5.71
CA GLY A 406 33.05 -9.85 5.62
C GLY A 406 32.81 -11.35 5.47
N ASP A 407 32.16 -11.75 4.38
CA ASP A 407 31.63 -13.10 4.19
C ASP A 407 32.67 -14.03 3.55
N ARG A 408 33.85 -13.46 3.23
CA ARG A 408 35.06 -14.18 2.86
C ARG A 408 35.82 -14.71 4.09
N ASP A 409 35.39 -14.35 5.31
CA ASP A 409 35.93 -14.91 6.54
C ASP A 409 35.60 -16.43 6.61
N PRO A 410 36.60 -17.30 6.83
CA PRO A 410 36.39 -18.75 6.96
C PRO A 410 35.40 -19.13 8.07
N ASN A 411 35.29 -18.31 9.11
CA ASN A 411 34.39 -18.53 10.23
C ASN A 411 32.95 -18.04 9.97
N PHE A 412 32.71 -17.30 8.88
CA PHE A 412 31.37 -16.86 8.52
C PHE A 412 30.54 -18.05 8.02
N LEU A 413 29.45 -18.37 8.72
CA LEU A 413 28.52 -19.43 8.35
C LEU A 413 27.21 -18.84 7.83
N PHE A 414 26.71 -19.41 6.73
CA PHE A 414 25.42 -19.06 6.14
C PHE A 414 24.28 -19.52 7.06
N THR A 415 23.26 -18.67 7.20
CA THR A 415 21.96 -19.02 7.77
C THR A 415 21.20 -19.89 6.75
N LEU A 416 20.57 -20.94 7.25
CA LEU A 416 19.83 -21.93 6.45
C LEU A 416 18.45 -21.45 6.05
#